data_AF-A0A4R1MT94-F1
#
_entry.id   AF-A0A4R1MT94-F1
#
_cell.length_a   1.000
_cell.length_b   1.000
_cell.length_c   1.000
_cell.angle_alpha   90.00
_cell.angle_beta   90.00
_cell.angle_gamma   90.00
#
_symmetry.space_group_name_H-M   'P 1'
#
loop_
_entity.id
_entity.type
_entity.pdbx_description
1 polymer ?
#
loop_
_entity_poly.entity_id
_entity_poly.type
_entity_poly.pdbx_seq_one_letter_code
_entity_poly.pdbx_strand_id
1 'polypeptide(L)'
;MSREHVESVVVDFIDSPVPEVLAVTGPWGVGKTYAIRKIIAGYNGKGSLKQYSYVSLFGAQSIAAVRTAILTGKRSLPLKEETDESRREQVAKRLPLRDLANQFRELKTFGIGSFVVAAETIASALVKDTVVCLDDIERLSRNVPIQDLMGLVSELKEQRGCKVILVLNEDHLDESKKDFERYSEKVIDQKLLFALTPAEAGQLGCSEETPLRELALDYIERLEFSNIRVIKKIERSLKLLFPVVDGRSEALKTQLVVSVCVFAAALYERGRGFPTGKEILKYNSLLRAFERVNENRREAEPDPYWITLLDRCNFTNADEFDEAILTAMESGYLSGSGAEDQAAALDAIARRDEMNAKFTAAWNLFHDRLDVSAADLVRAWCDAIDEAATVISPVNLNSTVRLMRELGYDNEADAAIESYIQQRRTTPKVFDIDHQGRLGDVDDARFRERCFEELRNSRREFTLQNAADMIIENKHWDEAIPSTLAAASPAEMVTLLKQNQGPMLNRLVEGIMRARGTDEEMETVRQTMIATLKAIANESAVNEIRVKRWGVELNPDADPKN
;
A
#
# COMPACT_ATOMS: atom_id res chain seq x y z
N MET A 1 2.45 -5.19 -30.85
CA MET A 1 3.31 -6.12 -31.60
C MET A 1 4.02 -6.98 -30.58
N SER A 2 4.16 -8.29 -30.79
CA SER A 2 4.78 -9.13 -29.78
C SER A 2 6.28 -8.87 -29.67
N ARG A 3 6.85 -9.03 -28.47
CA ARG A 3 8.31 -8.92 -28.24
C ARG A 3 9.12 -9.81 -29.18
N GLU A 4 8.61 -10.99 -29.50
CA GLU A 4 9.23 -11.95 -30.43
C GLU A 4 9.40 -11.37 -31.83
N HIS A 5 8.45 -10.55 -32.27
CA HIS A 5 8.54 -9.88 -33.57
C HIS A 5 9.66 -8.83 -33.58
N VAL A 6 9.80 -8.04 -32.51
CA VAL A 6 10.90 -7.08 -32.37
C VAL A 6 12.24 -7.81 -32.39
N GLU A 7 12.34 -8.91 -31.64
CA GLU A 7 13.55 -9.72 -31.58
C GLU A 7 13.91 -10.30 -32.96
N SER A 8 12.94 -10.84 -33.70
CA SER A 8 13.13 -11.31 -35.07
C SER A 8 13.66 -10.21 -35.98
N VAL A 9 13.01 -9.04 -36.02
CA VAL A 9 13.40 -7.93 -36.91
C VAL A 9 14.83 -7.45 -36.58
N VAL A 10 15.17 -7.33 -35.30
CA VAL A 10 16.52 -6.90 -34.89
C VAL A 10 17.56 -7.98 -35.23
N VAL A 11 17.25 -9.26 -35.04
CA VAL A 11 18.15 -10.37 -35.40
C VAL A 11 18.35 -10.45 -36.91
N ASP A 12 17.27 -10.38 -37.70
CA ASP A 12 17.33 -10.36 -39.17
C ASP A 12 18.14 -9.16 -39.67
N PHE A 13 17.94 -7.99 -39.06
CA PHE A 13 18.74 -6.81 -39.31
C PHE A 13 20.22 -7.03 -38.97
N ILE A 14 20.57 -7.74 -37.89
CA ILE A 14 21.97 -8.05 -37.53
C ILE A 14 22.57 -9.16 -38.43
N ASP A 15 21.77 -10.09 -38.94
CA ASP A 15 22.21 -11.18 -39.82
C ASP A 15 22.41 -10.74 -41.28
N SER A 16 21.72 -9.69 -41.75
CA SER A 16 21.85 -9.15 -43.12
C SER A 16 23.32 -8.89 -43.52
N PRO A 17 23.83 -9.26 -44.69
CA PRO A 17 25.19 -8.89 -45.09
C PRO A 17 25.31 -7.40 -45.49
N VAL A 18 24.18 -6.69 -45.61
CA VAL A 18 24.12 -5.31 -46.10
C VAL A 18 24.29 -4.32 -44.93
N PRO A 19 25.13 -3.28 -45.07
CA PRO A 19 25.14 -2.14 -44.15
C PRO A 19 23.82 -1.36 -44.25
N GLU A 20 23.06 -1.35 -43.16
CA GLU A 20 21.71 -0.77 -43.10
C GLU A 20 21.53 0.03 -41.79
N VAL A 21 20.51 0.90 -41.76
CA VAL A 21 20.10 1.67 -40.58
C VAL A 21 18.70 1.26 -40.15
N LEU A 22 18.56 0.78 -38.92
CA LEU A 22 17.30 0.44 -38.28
C LEU A 22 16.95 1.48 -37.22
N ALA A 23 15.77 2.08 -37.31
CA ALA A 23 15.23 2.94 -36.26
C ALA A 23 14.19 2.21 -35.42
N VAL A 24 14.47 2.06 -34.13
CA VAL A 24 13.59 1.48 -33.12
C VAL A 24 12.96 2.62 -32.31
N THR A 25 11.72 2.94 -32.65
CA THR A 25 10.97 4.07 -32.09
C THR A 25 9.90 3.60 -31.11
N GLY A 26 9.46 4.44 -30.19
CA GLY A 26 8.32 4.15 -29.32
C GLY A 26 8.28 5.03 -28.07
N PRO A 27 7.21 4.94 -27.26
CA PRO A 27 7.04 5.81 -26.09
C PRO A 27 8.14 5.63 -25.03
N TRP A 28 8.23 6.54 -24.07
CA TRP A 28 9.15 6.41 -22.95
C TRP A 28 8.75 5.28 -22.01
N GLY A 29 9.76 4.57 -21.51
CA GLY A 29 9.55 3.55 -20.47
C GLY A 29 8.96 2.22 -20.95
N VAL A 30 8.61 2.07 -22.23
CA VAL A 30 8.14 0.78 -22.81
C VAL A 30 9.22 -0.30 -22.90
N GLY A 31 10.50 0.03 -22.63
CA GLY A 31 11.57 -0.97 -22.54
C GLY A 31 12.48 -1.12 -23.77
N LYS A 32 12.43 -0.22 -24.75
CA LYS A 32 13.25 -0.25 -25.98
C LYS A 32 14.73 -0.54 -25.70
N THR A 33 15.38 0.30 -24.88
CA THR A 33 16.78 0.18 -24.49
C THR A 33 17.10 -1.18 -23.86
N TYR A 34 16.22 -1.67 -22.97
CA TYR A 34 16.41 -2.97 -22.33
C TYR A 34 16.31 -4.11 -23.35
N ALA A 35 15.30 -4.06 -24.23
CA ALA A 35 15.09 -5.07 -25.26
C ALA A 35 16.29 -5.14 -26.22
N ILE A 36 16.74 -4.03 -26.78
CA ILE A 36 17.88 -4.00 -27.72
C ILE A 36 19.16 -4.48 -27.04
N ARG A 37 19.45 -4.03 -25.82
CA ARG A 37 20.63 -4.51 -25.06
C ARG A 37 20.56 -6.02 -24.82
N LYS A 38 19.37 -6.55 -24.48
CA LYS A 38 19.17 -7.97 -24.23
C LYS A 38 19.33 -8.80 -25.51
N ILE A 39 18.75 -8.34 -26.62
CA ILE A 39 18.88 -9.00 -27.94
C ILE A 39 20.37 -9.07 -28.32
N ILE A 40 21.11 -7.97 -28.21
CA ILE A 40 22.54 -7.93 -28.54
C ILE A 40 23.38 -8.81 -27.60
N ALA A 41 23.08 -8.80 -26.30
CA ALA A 41 23.80 -9.61 -25.31
C ALA A 41 23.51 -11.11 -25.42
N GLY A 42 22.32 -11.50 -25.88
CA GLY A 42 21.90 -12.88 -26.11
C GLY A 42 22.09 -13.38 -27.54
N TYR A 43 22.60 -12.53 -28.43
CA TYR A 43 22.69 -12.79 -29.86
C TYR A 43 23.58 -13.99 -30.17
N ASN A 44 23.04 -14.99 -30.88
CA ASN A 44 23.74 -16.22 -31.25
C ASN A 44 23.56 -16.58 -32.76
N GLY A 45 23.16 -15.60 -33.57
CA GLY A 45 22.86 -15.76 -35.00
C GLY A 45 24.11 -15.89 -35.88
N LYS A 46 23.91 -15.78 -37.20
CA LYS A 46 24.97 -15.97 -38.19
C LYS A 46 26.02 -14.85 -38.18
N GLY A 47 25.68 -13.69 -37.65
CA GLY A 47 26.59 -12.58 -37.36
C GLY A 47 27.33 -12.11 -38.59
N SER A 48 26.72 -11.27 -39.43
CA SER A 48 27.47 -10.67 -40.55
C SER A 48 28.63 -9.80 -40.05
N LEU A 49 28.50 -9.25 -38.84
CA LEU A 49 29.52 -8.46 -38.15
C LEU A 49 29.88 -9.11 -36.79
N LYS A 50 31.13 -8.96 -36.34
CA LYS A 50 31.66 -9.61 -35.11
C LYS A 50 31.69 -8.69 -33.89
N GLN A 51 31.48 -7.40 -34.09
CA GLN A 51 31.64 -6.38 -33.05
C GLN A 51 30.38 -5.53 -32.93
N TYR A 52 30.11 -5.04 -31.73
CA TYR A 52 29.06 -4.06 -31.47
C TYR A 52 29.56 -2.93 -30.57
N SER A 53 28.93 -1.77 -30.65
CA SER A 53 29.14 -0.65 -29.72
C SER A 53 27.79 -0.04 -29.37
N TYR A 54 27.47 0.05 -28.08
CA TYR A 54 26.21 0.63 -27.60
C TYR A 54 26.50 1.95 -26.89
N VAL A 55 25.98 3.05 -27.44
CA VAL A 55 26.25 4.41 -26.97
C VAL A 55 24.94 5.10 -26.63
N SER A 56 24.84 5.64 -25.42
CA SER A 56 23.80 6.61 -25.06
C SER A 56 24.25 7.99 -25.50
N LEU A 57 23.42 8.69 -26.27
CA LEU A 57 23.68 10.07 -26.71
C LEU A 57 23.36 11.12 -25.64
N PHE A 58 22.67 10.73 -24.57
CA PHE A 58 22.40 11.61 -23.45
C PHE A 58 23.70 12.17 -22.85
N GLY A 59 23.82 13.50 -22.84
CA GLY A 59 24.99 14.22 -22.32
C GLY A 59 26.14 14.42 -23.32
N ALA A 60 26.05 13.89 -24.54
CA ALA A 60 27.05 14.15 -25.59
C ALA A 60 26.98 15.62 -26.05
N GLN A 61 28.14 16.30 -26.08
CA GLN A 61 28.23 17.73 -26.41
C GLN A 61 28.78 18.03 -27.81
N SER A 62 29.24 17.01 -28.55
CA SER A 62 29.75 17.15 -29.92
C SER A 62 29.74 15.83 -30.68
N ILE A 63 29.77 15.86 -32.01
CA ILE A 63 29.94 14.64 -32.83
C ILE A 63 31.28 13.94 -32.53
N ALA A 64 32.33 14.69 -32.20
CA ALA A 64 33.60 14.11 -31.78
C ALA A 64 33.46 13.29 -30.48
N ALA A 65 32.66 13.76 -29.51
CA ALA A 65 32.35 13.01 -28.30
C ALA A 65 31.56 11.73 -28.62
N VAL A 66 30.60 11.79 -29.55
CA VAL A 66 29.86 10.60 -30.02
C VAL A 66 30.79 9.59 -30.67
N ARG A 67 31.66 10.02 -31.60
CA ARG A 67 32.67 9.14 -32.23
C ARG A 67 33.59 8.48 -31.20
N THR A 68 34.04 9.25 -30.21
CA THR A 68 34.87 8.74 -29.11
C THR A 68 34.13 7.68 -28.30
N ALA A 69 32.86 7.91 -27.98
CA ALA A 69 32.03 6.95 -27.26
C ALA A 69 31.78 5.66 -28.05
N ILE A 70 31.58 5.75 -29.38
CA ILE A 70 31.46 4.57 -30.25
C ILE A 70 32.74 3.75 -30.22
N LEU A 71 33.91 4.41 -30.29
CA LEU A 71 35.19 3.72 -30.29
C LEU A 71 35.49 3.02 -28.96
N THR A 72 35.27 3.70 -27.83
CA THR A 72 35.55 3.16 -26.50
C THR A 72 34.51 2.12 -26.06
N GLY A 73 33.29 2.19 -26.61
CA GLY A 73 32.18 1.27 -26.31
C GLY A 73 32.22 -0.07 -27.03
N LYS A 74 33.21 -0.32 -27.90
CA LYS A 74 33.27 -1.55 -28.70
C LYS A 74 33.49 -2.81 -27.89
N ARG A 75 32.75 -3.85 -28.27
CA ARG A 75 32.79 -5.20 -27.70
C ARG A 75 32.59 -6.25 -28.79
N SER A 76 33.01 -7.49 -28.53
CA SER A 76 32.71 -8.61 -29.42
C SER A 76 31.28 -9.11 -29.21
N LEU A 77 30.60 -9.52 -30.30
CA LEU A 77 29.31 -10.19 -30.22
C LEU A 77 29.47 -11.63 -29.69
N PRO A 78 28.50 -12.16 -28.91
CA PRO A 78 28.57 -13.50 -28.31
C PRO A 78 28.21 -14.61 -29.32
N LEU A 79 29.05 -14.77 -30.35
CA LEU A 79 28.88 -15.83 -31.36
C LEU A 79 29.29 -17.21 -30.79
N LYS A 80 28.53 -18.27 -31.09
CA LYS A 80 28.98 -19.65 -30.86
C LYS A 80 30.12 -19.95 -31.85
N GLU A 81 31.35 -20.10 -31.37
CA GLU A 81 32.42 -20.68 -32.17
C GLU A 81 32.05 -22.15 -32.47
N GLU A 82 31.99 -22.53 -33.75
CA GLU A 82 32.28 -23.92 -34.13
C GLU A 82 33.67 -24.22 -33.59
N THR A 83 33.80 -25.28 -32.79
CA THR A 83 35.06 -25.77 -32.28
C THR A 83 35.93 -26.22 -33.44
N ASP A 84 36.74 -25.30 -33.96
CA ASP A 84 37.90 -25.62 -34.77
C ASP A 84 39.15 -25.31 -33.92
N GLU A 85 39.54 -26.30 -33.13
CA GLU A 85 40.67 -26.29 -32.18
C GLU A 85 42.04 -25.99 -32.85
N SER A 86 42.09 -25.77 -34.15
CA SER A 86 43.32 -25.63 -34.93
C SER A 86 43.82 -24.19 -35.15
N ARG A 87 43.15 -23.16 -34.63
CA ARG A 87 43.61 -21.76 -34.75
C ARG A 87 44.06 -21.07 -33.45
N ARG A 88 43.95 -21.75 -32.30
CA ARG A 88 44.33 -21.16 -31.00
C ARG A 88 45.83 -21.08 -30.72
N GLU A 89 46.70 -21.57 -31.60
CA GLU A 89 48.16 -21.45 -31.43
C GLU A 89 48.90 -20.56 -32.43
N GLN A 90 48.22 -19.92 -33.41
CA GLN A 90 48.93 -19.06 -34.39
C GLN A 90 48.61 -17.56 -34.33
N VAL A 91 47.70 -17.09 -33.47
CA VAL A 91 47.37 -15.65 -33.37
C VAL A 91 48.17 -14.93 -32.26
N ALA A 92 48.95 -15.65 -31.45
CA ALA A 92 49.81 -15.04 -30.40
C ALA A 92 51.13 -14.44 -30.92
N LYS A 93 51.41 -14.43 -32.23
CA LYS A 93 52.60 -13.77 -32.79
C LYS A 93 52.25 -12.92 -34.02
N ARG A 94 52.55 -11.63 -33.88
CA ARG A 94 52.45 -10.53 -34.87
C ARG A 94 51.14 -9.75 -34.88
N LEU A 95 50.84 -9.05 -33.78
CA LEU A 95 50.39 -7.67 -33.93
C LEU A 95 51.62 -6.81 -34.29
N PRO A 96 51.56 -5.95 -35.33
CA PRO A 96 52.69 -5.20 -35.82
C PRO A 96 52.91 -3.93 -34.99
N LEU A 97 53.13 -4.08 -33.67
CA LEU A 97 53.51 -2.95 -32.81
C LEU A 97 54.82 -2.31 -33.26
N ARG A 98 55.71 -3.06 -33.92
CA ARG A 98 56.95 -2.52 -34.52
C ARG A 98 56.71 -1.73 -35.79
N ASP A 99 55.74 -2.10 -36.63
CA ASP A 99 55.46 -1.33 -37.86
C ASP A 99 54.69 -0.04 -37.54
N LEU A 100 53.80 -0.08 -36.54
CA LEU A 100 53.16 1.13 -36.02
C LEU A 100 54.21 2.06 -35.40
N ALA A 101 55.12 1.54 -34.56
CA ALA A 101 56.18 2.34 -33.94
C ALA A 101 57.20 2.91 -34.96
N ASN A 102 57.46 2.20 -36.06
CA ASN A 102 58.32 2.67 -37.15
C ASN A 102 57.63 3.75 -38.00
N GLN A 103 56.34 3.60 -38.32
CA GLN A 103 55.55 4.66 -38.97
C GLN A 103 55.40 5.90 -38.08
N PHE A 104 55.21 5.72 -36.77
CA PHE A 104 55.18 6.82 -35.78
C PHE A 104 56.54 7.54 -35.64
N ARG A 105 57.66 6.86 -35.91
CA ARG A 105 58.99 7.49 -35.96
C ARG A 105 59.21 8.26 -37.26
N GLU A 106 58.77 7.73 -38.41
CA GLU A 106 58.86 8.41 -39.70
C GLU A 106 57.99 9.68 -39.77
N LEU A 107 56.82 9.68 -39.12
CA LEU A 107 55.94 10.84 -38.99
C LEU A 107 56.52 11.97 -38.11
N LYS A 108 57.40 11.66 -37.15
CA LYS A 108 58.10 12.68 -36.33
C LYS A 108 59.15 13.46 -37.12
N THR A 109 59.71 12.88 -38.19
CA THR A 109 60.74 13.51 -39.03
C THR A 109 60.19 14.56 -40.01
N PHE A 110 58.88 14.61 -40.24
CA PHE A 110 58.27 15.46 -41.27
C PHE A 110 57.56 16.72 -40.75
N GLY A 111 57.62 17.04 -39.45
CA GLY A 111 57.13 18.34 -38.94
C GLY A 111 55.63 18.60 -39.19
N ILE A 112 54.79 17.56 -39.28
CA ILE A 112 53.36 17.72 -39.51
C ILE A 112 52.66 17.95 -38.17
N GLY A 113 52.20 19.19 -37.94
CA GLY A 113 51.48 19.63 -36.74
C GLY A 113 50.05 19.08 -36.59
N SER A 114 49.81 17.79 -36.80
CA SER A 114 48.47 17.23 -36.60
C SER A 114 48.45 15.81 -36.04
N PHE A 115 48.84 15.69 -34.78
CA PHE A 115 48.59 14.47 -33.98
C PHE A 115 47.08 14.16 -33.90
N VAL A 116 46.23 15.20 -33.98
CA VAL A 116 44.77 15.10 -33.94
C VAL A 116 44.20 14.47 -35.21
N VAL A 117 44.62 14.89 -36.41
CA VAL A 117 44.12 14.32 -37.68
C VAL A 117 44.58 12.87 -37.87
N ALA A 118 45.81 12.55 -37.44
CA ALA A 118 46.28 11.17 -37.45
C ALA A 118 45.48 10.29 -36.47
N ALA A 119 45.21 10.78 -35.25
CA ALA A 119 44.39 10.09 -34.27
C ALA A 119 42.94 9.92 -34.72
N GLU A 120 42.33 10.94 -35.35
CA GLU A 120 40.98 10.86 -35.93
C GLU A 120 40.93 9.86 -37.08
N THR A 121 41.93 9.83 -37.95
CA THR A 121 41.98 8.88 -39.08
C THR A 121 42.11 7.43 -38.57
N ILE A 122 42.94 7.20 -37.54
CA ILE A 122 43.11 5.89 -36.90
C ILE A 122 41.84 5.49 -36.13
N ALA A 123 41.25 6.39 -35.36
CA ALA A 123 39.98 6.18 -34.66
C ALA A 123 38.84 5.84 -35.64
N SER A 124 38.79 6.53 -36.77
CA SER A 124 37.79 6.32 -37.82
C SER A 124 38.01 5.02 -38.59
N ALA A 125 39.26 4.59 -38.80
CA ALA A 125 39.58 3.28 -39.35
C ALA A 125 39.23 2.13 -38.40
N LEU A 126 39.28 2.36 -37.09
CA LEU A 126 38.94 1.36 -36.10
C LEU A 126 37.43 1.05 -36.13
N VAL A 127 36.55 2.05 -36.32
CA VAL A 127 35.08 1.88 -36.43
C VAL A 127 34.70 1.46 -37.84
N LYS A 128 34.93 0.19 -38.14
CA LYS A 128 34.51 -0.48 -39.37
C LYS A 128 33.82 -1.80 -39.03
N ASP A 129 32.90 -2.25 -39.88
CA ASP A 129 32.29 -3.59 -39.80
C ASP A 129 31.75 -3.90 -38.38
N THR A 130 31.08 -2.90 -37.77
CA THR A 130 30.58 -2.92 -36.39
C THR A 130 29.07 -2.64 -36.36
N VAL A 131 28.32 -3.29 -35.46
CA VAL A 131 26.93 -2.92 -35.13
C VAL A 131 26.95 -1.77 -34.12
N VAL A 132 26.52 -0.58 -34.52
CA VAL A 132 26.51 0.62 -33.68
C VAL A 132 25.09 0.92 -33.21
N CYS A 133 24.86 0.91 -31.91
CA CYS A 133 23.57 1.32 -31.33
C CYS A 133 23.71 2.73 -30.75
N LEU A 134 22.91 3.66 -31.24
CA LEU A 134 22.81 5.03 -30.74
C LEU A 134 21.46 5.20 -30.05
N ASP A 135 21.48 5.38 -28.74
CA ASP A 135 20.29 5.42 -27.88
C ASP A 135 20.06 6.81 -27.28
N ASP A 136 18.85 7.06 -26.78
CA ASP A 136 18.41 8.34 -26.20
C ASP A 136 18.63 9.55 -27.15
N ILE A 137 18.34 9.38 -28.45
CA ILE A 137 18.52 10.45 -29.46
C ILE A 137 17.71 11.70 -29.11
N GLU A 138 16.51 11.54 -28.57
CA GLU A 138 15.66 12.64 -28.13
C GLU A 138 16.25 13.47 -26.97
N ARG A 139 17.32 12.97 -26.33
CA ARG A 139 18.00 13.64 -25.22
C ARG A 139 19.38 14.17 -25.62
N LEU A 140 19.65 14.26 -26.93
CA LEU A 140 20.86 14.84 -27.49
C LEU A 140 20.97 16.32 -27.09
N SER A 141 22.20 16.78 -26.80
CA SER A 141 22.44 18.20 -26.49
C SER A 141 22.07 19.08 -27.68
N ARG A 142 21.49 20.26 -27.40
CA ARG A 142 21.23 21.29 -28.44
C ARG A 142 22.49 21.72 -29.19
N ASN A 143 23.67 21.49 -28.62
CA ASN A 143 24.97 21.76 -29.25
C ASN A 143 25.31 20.76 -30.37
N VAL A 144 24.55 19.67 -30.51
CA VAL A 144 24.74 18.66 -31.55
C VAL A 144 23.48 18.65 -32.43
N PRO A 145 23.50 19.34 -33.58
CA PRO A 145 22.38 19.31 -34.52
C PRO A 145 22.04 17.88 -34.95
N ILE A 146 20.75 17.55 -35.06
CA ILE A 146 20.31 16.23 -35.52
C ILE A 146 20.84 15.91 -36.92
N GLN A 147 20.98 16.94 -37.78
CA GLN A 147 21.60 16.83 -39.09
C GLN A 147 23.02 16.26 -39.01
N ASP A 148 23.83 16.73 -38.07
CA ASP A 148 25.23 16.30 -37.94
C ASP A 148 25.30 14.85 -37.43
N LEU A 149 24.38 14.45 -36.55
CA LEU A 149 24.23 13.06 -36.12
C LEU A 149 23.83 12.17 -37.29
N MET A 150 22.85 12.57 -38.09
CA MET A 150 22.41 11.81 -39.26
C MET A 150 23.50 11.73 -40.34
N GLY A 151 24.33 12.77 -40.46
CA GLY A 151 25.53 12.75 -41.29
C GLY A 151 26.55 11.70 -40.81
N LEU A 152 26.78 11.59 -39.49
CA LEU A 152 27.61 10.51 -38.93
C LEU A 152 27.01 9.12 -39.21
N VAL A 153 25.69 8.97 -39.09
CA VAL A 153 25.00 7.69 -39.35
C VAL A 153 25.17 7.26 -40.81
N SER A 154 25.00 8.18 -41.76
CA SER A 154 25.25 7.91 -43.20
C SER A 154 26.72 7.57 -43.45
N GLU A 155 27.68 8.26 -42.82
CA GLU A 155 29.12 7.91 -42.92
C GLU A 155 29.39 6.48 -42.43
N LEU A 156 28.85 6.11 -41.27
CA LEU A 156 29.02 4.77 -40.68
C LEU A 156 28.45 3.67 -41.59
N LYS A 157 27.28 3.88 -42.17
CA LYS A 157 26.65 2.95 -43.10
C LYS A 157 27.45 2.84 -44.41
N GLU A 158 27.61 3.96 -45.12
CA GLU A 158 28.06 3.97 -46.52
C GLU A 158 29.58 3.78 -46.66
N GLN A 159 30.38 4.32 -45.73
CA GLN A 159 31.84 4.34 -45.85
C GLN A 159 32.52 3.32 -44.94
N ARG A 160 31.86 2.90 -43.84
CA ARG A 160 32.45 2.03 -42.82
C ARG A 160 31.85 0.62 -42.77
N GLY A 161 30.86 0.32 -43.61
CA GLY A 161 30.20 -1.00 -43.60
C GLY A 161 29.54 -1.33 -42.27
N CYS A 162 29.21 -0.32 -41.46
CA CYS A 162 28.58 -0.53 -40.16
C CYS A 162 27.07 -0.66 -40.31
N LYS A 163 26.47 -1.40 -39.40
CA LYS A 163 25.02 -1.40 -39.20
C LYS A 163 24.69 -0.48 -38.06
N VAL A 164 23.67 0.37 -38.21
CA VAL A 164 23.34 1.35 -37.18
C VAL A 164 21.92 1.10 -36.67
N ILE A 165 21.76 0.92 -35.36
CA ILE A 165 20.48 0.86 -34.67
C ILE A 165 20.28 2.20 -33.96
N LEU A 166 19.27 2.96 -34.36
CA LEU A 166 18.84 4.19 -33.72
C LEU A 166 17.71 3.87 -32.74
N VAL A 167 17.86 4.16 -31.46
CA VAL A 167 16.81 3.98 -30.45
C VAL A 167 16.36 5.35 -29.98
N LEU A 168 15.07 5.64 -30.16
CA LEU A 168 14.53 6.98 -29.89
C LEU A 168 13.05 7.01 -29.50
N ASN A 169 12.61 8.16 -29.00
CA ASN A 169 11.21 8.52 -28.90
C ASN A 169 10.91 9.74 -29.79
N GLU A 170 10.23 9.51 -30.91
CA GLU A 170 9.94 10.56 -31.90
C GLU A 170 9.04 11.68 -31.40
N ASP A 171 8.15 11.39 -30.45
CA ASP A 171 7.23 12.38 -29.91
C ASP A 171 7.92 13.37 -28.97
N HIS A 172 9.14 13.08 -28.55
CA HIS A 172 9.95 13.92 -27.68
C HIS A 172 11.16 14.54 -28.39
N LEU A 173 11.18 14.54 -29.73
CA LEU A 173 12.20 15.25 -30.52
C LEU A 173 11.96 16.77 -30.59
N ASP A 174 10.85 17.27 -30.03
CA ASP A 174 10.45 18.69 -29.99
C ASP A 174 10.73 19.43 -31.32
N GLU A 175 11.54 20.48 -31.29
CA GLU A 175 11.91 21.32 -32.44
C GLU A 175 12.71 20.56 -33.52
N SER A 176 13.39 19.47 -33.15
CA SER A 176 14.19 18.65 -34.07
C SER A 176 13.37 17.62 -34.84
N LYS A 177 12.07 17.47 -34.56
CA LYS A 177 11.21 16.45 -35.20
C LYS A 177 11.14 16.59 -36.72
N LYS A 178 10.96 17.82 -37.22
CA LYS A 178 10.89 18.08 -38.68
C LYS A 178 12.19 17.76 -39.40
N ASP A 179 13.31 18.15 -38.81
CA ASP A 179 14.62 17.86 -39.37
C ASP A 179 14.90 16.35 -39.35
N PHE A 180 14.58 15.70 -38.24
CA PHE A 180 14.69 14.24 -38.13
C PHE A 180 13.86 13.54 -39.20
N GLU A 181 12.57 13.88 -39.39
CA GLU A 181 11.70 13.30 -40.42
C GLU A 181 12.31 13.46 -41.82
N ARG A 182 12.82 14.64 -42.15
CA ARG A 182 13.44 14.94 -43.45
C ARG A 182 14.70 14.10 -43.70
N TYR A 183 15.57 13.94 -42.70
CA TYR A 183 16.80 13.15 -42.85
C TYR A 183 16.53 11.65 -42.75
N SER A 184 15.52 11.25 -41.99
CA SER A 184 15.09 9.86 -41.83
C SER A 184 14.76 9.19 -43.15
N GLU A 185 14.04 9.88 -44.04
CA GLU A 185 13.66 9.37 -45.36
C GLU A 185 14.86 8.90 -46.20
N LYS A 186 16.02 9.53 -46.03
CA LYS A 186 17.24 9.22 -46.79
C LYS A 186 18.17 8.25 -46.09
N VAL A 187 18.23 8.31 -44.77
CA VAL A 187 19.26 7.62 -43.99
C VAL A 187 18.75 6.31 -43.40
N ILE A 188 17.48 6.24 -43.00
CA ILE A 188 16.89 5.10 -42.29
C ILE A 188 16.31 4.12 -43.31
N ASP A 189 16.81 2.89 -43.31
CA ASP A 189 16.37 1.84 -44.24
C ASP A 189 15.16 1.07 -43.70
N GLN A 190 15.09 0.89 -42.37
CA GLN A 190 14.01 0.18 -41.69
C GLN A 190 13.55 0.93 -40.45
N LYS A 191 12.24 0.94 -40.20
CA LYS A 191 11.63 1.57 -39.02
C LYS A 191 10.75 0.58 -38.28
N LEU A 192 11.02 0.39 -37.00
CA LEU A 192 10.34 -0.54 -36.12
C LEU A 192 9.71 0.22 -34.96
N LEU A 193 8.38 0.17 -34.86
CA LEU A 193 7.66 0.70 -33.70
C LEU A 193 7.67 -0.33 -32.57
N PHE A 194 8.38 -0.02 -31.49
CA PHE A 194 8.39 -0.79 -30.25
C PHE A 194 7.20 -0.37 -29.38
N ALA A 195 6.17 -1.21 -29.36
CA ALA A 195 5.00 -1.05 -28.50
C ALA A 195 4.62 -2.39 -27.89
N LEU A 196 4.57 -2.43 -26.56
CA LEU A 196 4.10 -3.57 -25.78
C LEU A 196 2.62 -3.41 -25.45
N THR A 197 1.90 -4.52 -25.43
CA THR A 197 0.59 -4.56 -24.78
C THR A 197 0.73 -4.38 -23.26
N PRO A 198 -0.30 -3.90 -22.55
CA PRO A 198 -0.26 -3.80 -21.09
C PRO A 198 0.08 -5.12 -20.40
N ALA A 199 -0.44 -6.25 -20.91
CA ALA A 199 -0.11 -7.58 -20.42
C ALA A 199 1.39 -7.91 -20.57
N GLU A 200 1.98 -7.66 -21.74
CA GLU A 200 3.43 -7.87 -21.97
C GLU A 200 4.29 -6.94 -21.11
N ALA A 201 3.88 -5.68 -20.97
CA ALA A 201 4.58 -4.71 -20.13
C ALA A 201 4.51 -5.11 -18.65
N GLY A 202 3.36 -5.63 -18.20
CA GLY A 202 3.15 -6.19 -16.86
C GLY A 202 4.08 -7.36 -16.59
N GLN A 203 4.08 -8.36 -17.47
CA GLN A 203 4.95 -9.55 -17.37
C GLN A 203 6.44 -9.16 -17.33
N LEU A 204 6.86 -8.16 -18.11
CA LEU A 204 8.25 -7.72 -18.17
C LEU A 204 8.64 -6.82 -16.98
N GLY A 205 7.70 -6.01 -16.51
CA GLY A 205 7.93 -5.00 -15.49
C GLY A 205 7.74 -5.49 -14.07
N CYS A 206 6.91 -6.50 -13.83
CA CYS A 206 6.57 -7.01 -12.51
C CYS A 206 7.29 -8.35 -12.25
N SER A 207 8.22 -8.37 -11.30
CA SER A 207 9.02 -9.58 -11.00
C SER A 207 8.17 -10.70 -10.40
N GLU A 208 8.60 -11.96 -10.53
CA GLU A 208 7.89 -13.13 -9.99
C GLU A 208 7.77 -13.10 -8.46
N GLU A 209 8.71 -12.45 -7.77
CA GLU A 209 8.73 -12.29 -6.31
C GLU A 209 7.86 -11.12 -5.82
N THR A 210 7.04 -10.52 -6.69
CA THR A 210 6.16 -9.41 -6.30
C THR A 210 5.00 -9.93 -5.46
N PRO A 211 4.75 -9.39 -4.26
CA PRO A 211 3.58 -9.77 -3.48
C PRO A 211 2.30 -9.45 -4.26
N LEU A 212 1.32 -10.35 -4.21
CA LEU A 212 0.02 -10.18 -4.91
C LEU A 212 0.18 -9.96 -6.43
N ARG A 213 1.20 -10.55 -7.05
CA ARG A 213 1.58 -10.34 -8.46
C ARG A 213 0.41 -10.50 -9.44
N GLU A 214 -0.32 -11.60 -9.37
CA GLU A 214 -1.39 -11.88 -10.35
C GLU A 214 -2.49 -10.83 -10.29
N LEU A 215 -2.85 -10.38 -9.08
CA LEU A 215 -3.80 -9.30 -8.89
C LEU A 215 -3.24 -7.98 -9.43
N ALA A 216 -1.96 -7.70 -9.17
CA ALA A 216 -1.30 -6.51 -9.71
C ALA A 216 -1.26 -6.52 -11.25
N LEU A 217 -1.02 -7.67 -11.89
CA LEU A 217 -1.03 -7.81 -13.34
C LEU A 217 -2.41 -7.52 -13.94
N ASP A 218 -3.50 -8.01 -13.32
CA ASP A 218 -4.87 -7.71 -13.75
C ASP A 218 -5.14 -6.20 -13.72
N TYR A 219 -4.82 -5.51 -12.61
CA TYR A 219 -5.02 -4.06 -12.52
C TYR A 219 -4.05 -3.26 -13.40
N ILE A 220 -2.84 -3.78 -13.64
CA ILE A 220 -1.90 -3.20 -14.61
C ILE A 220 -2.52 -3.17 -16.02
N GLU A 221 -3.19 -4.26 -16.40
CA GLU A 221 -3.87 -4.39 -17.68
C GLU A 221 -5.11 -3.51 -17.76
N ARG A 222 -5.97 -3.51 -16.73
CA ARG A 222 -7.20 -2.69 -16.65
C ARG A 222 -6.93 -1.19 -16.76
N LEU A 223 -5.83 -0.72 -16.15
CA LEU A 223 -5.37 0.68 -16.22
C LEU A 223 -4.49 0.97 -17.44
N GLU A 224 -4.24 -0.04 -18.28
CA GLU A 224 -3.51 0.06 -19.55
C GLU A 224 -2.07 0.56 -19.39
N PHE A 225 -1.36 0.15 -18.33
CA PHE A 225 0.03 0.53 -18.17
C PHE A 225 0.92 -0.18 -19.19
N SER A 226 1.59 0.60 -20.04
CA SER A 226 2.60 0.13 -20.99
C SER A 226 4.02 0.56 -20.60
N ASN A 227 4.15 1.44 -19.61
CA ASN A 227 5.42 1.96 -19.13
C ASN A 227 5.99 1.06 -18.02
N ILE A 228 7.00 0.26 -18.37
CA ILE A 228 7.69 -0.66 -17.46
C ILE A 228 8.32 0.07 -16.27
N ARG A 229 8.73 1.34 -16.41
CA ARG A 229 9.26 2.11 -15.27
C ARG A 229 8.17 2.39 -14.25
N VAL A 230 6.93 2.64 -14.68
CA VAL A 230 5.79 2.82 -13.78
C VAL A 230 5.42 1.51 -13.12
N ILE A 231 5.40 0.41 -13.88
CA ILE A 231 5.16 -0.94 -13.34
C ILE A 231 6.23 -1.31 -12.30
N LYS A 232 7.50 -0.96 -12.51
CA LYS A 232 8.56 -1.14 -11.51
C LYS A 232 8.37 -0.28 -10.26
N LYS A 233 7.66 0.85 -10.36
CA LYS A 233 7.27 1.64 -9.18
C LYS A 233 6.10 1.00 -8.44
N ILE A 234 5.11 0.46 -9.16
CA ILE A 234 4.02 -0.36 -8.59
C ILE A 234 4.62 -1.53 -7.80
N GLU A 235 5.53 -2.30 -8.40
CA GLU A 235 6.23 -3.41 -7.73
C GLU A 235 6.93 -2.95 -6.42
N ARG A 236 7.63 -1.82 -6.45
CA ARG A 236 8.30 -1.27 -5.26
C ARG A 236 7.31 -0.86 -4.18
N SER A 237 6.22 -0.20 -4.55
CA SER A 237 5.17 0.21 -3.61
C SER A 237 4.47 -1.01 -3.00
N LEU A 238 4.18 -2.05 -3.78
CA LEU A 238 3.64 -3.31 -3.28
C LEU A 238 4.60 -3.98 -2.31
N LYS A 239 5.90 -4.09 -2.65
CA LYS A 239 6.91 -4.64 -1.73
C LYS A 239 7.04 -3.83 -0.44
N LEU A 240 6.87 -2.51 -0.52
CA LEU A 240 6.91 -1.61 0.63
C LEU A 240 5.67 -1.80 1.53
N LEU A 241 4.47 -1.85 0.95
CA LEU A 241 3.20 -1.84 1.68
C LEU A 241 2.65 -3.23 2.02
N PHE A 242 3.09 -4.29 1.34
CA PHE A 242 2.60 -5.65 1.61
C PHE A 242 2.70 -6.09 3.08
N PRO A 243 3.79 -5.78 3.83
CA PRO A 243 3.86 -6.13 5.26
C PRO A 243 2.70 -5.56 6.09
N VAL A 244 2.08 -4.46 5.66
CA VAL A 244 0.93 -3.84 6.32
C VAL A 244 -0.32 -4.72 6.23
N VAL A 245 -0.48 -5.50 5.16
CA VAL A 245 -1.66 -6.34 4.90
C VAL A 245 -1.37 -7.84 4.97
N ASP A 246 -0.14 -8.22 5.31
CA ASP A 246 0.24 -9.62 5.42
C ASP A 246 -0.55 -10.31 6.54
N GLY A 247 -1.11 -11.48 6.25
CA GLY A 247 -2.02 -12.21 7.14
C GLY A 247 -3.39 -11.54 7.40
N ARG A 248 -3.77 -10.49 6.66
CA ARG A 248 -5.08 -9.81 6.76
C ARG A 248 -6.07 -10.26 5.69
N SER A 249 -7.30 -9.78 5.75
CA SER A 249 -8.39 -10.14 4.83
C SER A 249 -8.03 -9.93 3.34
N GLU A 250 -8.58 -10.79 2.47
CA GLU A 250 -8.38 -10.68 1.01
C GLU A 250 -8.98 -9.38 0.44
N ALA A 251 -10.03 -8.84 1.07
CA ALA A 251 -10.60 -7.55 0.72
C ALA A 251 -9.57 -6.43 0.88
N LEU A 252 -8.85 -6.39 2.02
CA LEU A 252 -7.83 -5.39 2.29
C LEU A 252 -6.60 -5.54 1.38
N LYS A 253 -6.19 -6.78 1.08
CA LYS A 253 -5.13 -7.05 0.08
C LYS A 253 -5.53 -6.56 -1.31
N THR A 254 -6.79 -6.76 -1.69
CA THR A 254 -7.33 -6.28 -2.97
C THR A 254 -7.34 -4.76 -3.02
N GLN A 255 -7.84 -4.11 -1.98
CA GLN A 255 -7.83 -2.65 -1.86
C GLN A 255 -6.40 -2.09 -1.96
N LEU A 256 -5.42 -2.69 -1.29
CA LEU A 256 -4.02 -2.27 -1.40
C LEU A 256 -3.55 -2.27 -2.87
N VAL A 257 -3.77 -3.37 -3.59
CA VAL A 257 -3.31 -3.49 -4.99
C VAL A 257 -4.02 -2.47 -5.89
N VAL A 258 -5.34 -2.36 -5.76
CA VAL A 258 -6.14 -1.38 -6.52
C VAL A 258 -5.60 0.02 -6.29
N SER A 259 -5.46 0.42 -5.03
CA SER A 259 -5.06 1.78 -4.66
C SER A 259 -3.63 2.10 -5.08
N VAL A 260 -2.69 1.15 -4.92
CA VAL A 260 -1.32 1.32 -5.44
C VAL A 260 -1.31 1.51 -6.96
N CYS A 261 -2.09 0.72 -7.70
CA CYS A 261 -2.17 0.83 -9.15
C CYS A 261 -2.85 2.14 -9.59
N VAL A 262 -3.97 2.52 -8.98
CA VAL A 262 -4.68 3.78 -9.26
C VAL A 262 -3.81 5.00 -8.97
N PHE A 263 -3.16 5.05 -7.80
CA PHE A 263 -2.28 6.16 -7.45
C PHE A 263 -1.00 6.16 -8.27
N ALA A 264 -0.50 5.03 -8.75
CA ALA A 264 0.61 5.00 -9.70
C ALA A 264 0.23 5.68 -11.03
N ALA A 265 -1.02 5.53 -11.50
CA ALA A 265 -1.51 6.27 -12.66
C ALA A 265 -1.56 7.78 -12.38
N ALA A 266 -2.12 8.18 -11.23
CA ALA A 266 -2.21 9.59 -10.83
C ALA A 266 -0.84 10.28 -10.64
N LEU A 267 0.16 9.54 -10.16
CA LEU A 267 1.50 10.05 -9.90
C LEU A 267 2.39 10.08 -11.14
N TYR A 268 2.26 9.09 -12.04
CA TYR A 268 3.26 8.85 -13.08
C TYR A 268 2.73 8.84 -14.51
N GLU A 269 1.41 8.83 -14.73
CA GLU A 269 0.76 8.80 -16.04
C GLU A 269 -0.05 10.07 -16.34
N ARG A 270 0.34 11.23 -15.76
CA ARG A 270 -0.36 12.51 -15.97
C ARG A 270 -0.50 12.91 -17.45
N GLY A 271 0.42 12.47 -18.31
CA GLY A 271 0.34 12.68 -19.76
C GLY A 271 -0.88 12.04 -20.43
N ARG A 272 -1.53 11.07 -19.77
CA ARG A 272 -2.78 10.43 -20.23
C ARG A 272 -4.05 11.13 -19.74
N GLY A 273 -3.93 12.28 -19.07
CA GLY A 273 -5.06 13.01 -18.51
C GLY A 273 -5.57 12.47 -17.18
N PHE A 274 -4.79 11.63 -16.49
CA PHE A 274 -5.08 11.23 -15.11
C PHE A 274 -4.99 12.43 -14.17
N PRO A 275 -5.95 12.59 -13.23
CA PRO A 275 -5.89 13.66 -12.25
C PRO A 275 -4.84 13.36 -11.17
N THR A 276 -4.58 14.34 -10.31
CA THR A 276 -3.66 14.19 -9.18
C THR A 276 -4.20 13.22 -8.13
N GLY A 277 -3.31 12.64 -7.32
CA GLY A 277 -3.73 11.73 -6.23
C GLY A 277 -4.73 12.39 -5.27
N LYS A 278 -4.57 13.68 -4.97
CA LYS A 278 -5.50 14.45 -4.12
C LYS A 278 -6.88 14.64 -4.74
N GLU A 279 -6.98 14.67 -6.07
CA GLU A 279 -8.27 14.71 -6.77
C GLU A 279 -8.92 13.33 -6.80
N ILE A 280 -8.13 12.26 -6.98
CA ILE A 280 -8.62 10.87 -6.84
C ILE A 280 -9.15 10.61 -5.42
N LEU A 281 -8.50 11.11 -4.37
CA LEU A 281 -8.99 10.96 -2.99
C LEU A 281 -10.37 11.61 -2.77
N LYS A 282 -10.75 12.60 -3.58
CA LYS A 282 -12.06 13.27 -3.51
C LYS A 282 -13.09 12.64 -4.46
N TYR A 283 -12.70 11.67 -5.25
CA TYR A 283 -13.58 11.02 -6.21
C TYR A 283 -14.65 10.21 -5.48
N ASN A 284 -15.90 10.32 -5.95
CA ASN A 284 -17.01 9.52 -5.49
C ASN A 284 -17.96 9.21 -6.67
N SER A 285 -18.04 7.94 -7.06
CA SER A 285 -18.81 7.50 -8.22
C SER A 285 -20.32 7.74 -8.07
N LEU A 286 -20.87 7.58 -6.86
CA LEU A 286 -22.29 7.80 -6.59
C LEU A 286 -22.66 9.28 -6.67
N LEU A 287 -21.89 10.16 -6.02
CA LEU A 287 -22.11 11.61 -6.08
C LEU A 287 -22.11 12.10 -7.53
N ARG A 288 -21.12 11.65 -8.31
CA ARG A 288 -21.03 11.95 -9.73
C ARG A 288 -22.24 11.43 -10.52
N ALA A 289 -22.68 10.19 -10.25
CA ALA A 289 -23.86 9.64 -10.91
C ALA A 289 -25.11 10.48 -10.62
N PHE A 290 -25.27 10.99 -9.39
CA PHE A 290 -26.35 11.91 -9.03
C PHE A 290 -26.25 13.25 -9.76
N GLU A 291 -25.05 13.84 -9.87
CA GLU A 291 -24.83 15.08 -10.63
C GLU A 291 -25.27 14.93 -12.09
N ARG A 292 -24.93 13.80 -12.74
CA ARG A 292 -25.32 13.53 -14.13
C ARG A 292 -26.82 13.32 -14.35
N VAL A 293 -27.55 12.85 -13.34
CA VAL A 293 -29.01 12.74 -13.42
C VAL A 293 -29.66 14.13 -13.39
N ASN A 294 -29.04 15.08 -12.69
CA ASN A 294 -29.52 16.45 -12.56
C ASN A 294 -29.08 17.36 -13.71
N GLU A 295 -28.05 16.97 -14.47
CA GLU A 295 -27.62 17.67 -15.68
C GLU A 295 -28.55 17.41 -16.87
N ASN A 296 -28.74 18.45 -17.70
CA ASN A 296 -29.38 18.28 -19.00
C ASN A 296 -28.53 17.32 -19.85
N ARG A 297 -29.05 16.12 -20.12
CA ARG A 297 -28.37 15.09 -20.97
C ARG A 297 -27.89 15.57 -22.35
N ARG A 298 -28.42 16.70 -22.85
CA ARG A 298 -28.00 17.30 -24.13
C ARG A 298 -26.79 18.23 -24.02
N GLU A 299 -26.45 18.67 -22.81
CA GLU A 299 -25.38 19.63 -22.51
C GLU A 299 -24.23 19.01 -21.69
N ALA A 300 -24.42 17.79 -21.16
CA ALA A 300 -23.42 17.09 -20.36
C ALA A 300 -22.19 16.72 -21.20
N GLU A 301 -21.02 17.16 -20.75
CA GLU A 301 -19.74 16.73 -21.33
C GLU A 301 -19.51 15.23 -21.07
N PRO A 302 -18.88 14.51 -22.01
CA PRO A 302 -18.51 13.11 -21.80
C PRO A 302 -17.52 13.02 -20.62
N ASP A 303 -17.63 11.93 -19.87
CA ASP A 303 -16.72 11.73 -18.74
C ASP A 303 -15.27 11.60 -19.26
N PRO A 304 -14.30 12.23 -18.58
CA PRO A 304 -12.90 11.97 -18.85
C PRO A 304 -12.59 10.46 -18.80
N TYR A 305 -11.73 10.00 -19.71
CA TYR A 305 -11.44 8.56 -19.85
C TYR A 305 -10.91 7.91 -18.57
N TRP A 306 -10.25 8.66 -17.67
CA TRP A 306 -9.76 8.13 -16.41
C TRP A 306 -10.88 7.61 -15.50
N ILE A 307 -12.12 8.11 -15.60
CA ILE A 307 -13.26 7.54 -14.85
C ILE A 307 -13.57 6.14 -15.32
N THR A 308 -13.60 5.91 -16.63
CA THR A 308 -13.78 4.56 -17.18
C THR A 308 -12.70 3.60 -16.69
N LEU A 309 -11.47 4.09 -16.49
CA LEU A 309 -10.38 3.28 -15.95
C LEU A 309 -10.56 2.97 -14.45
N LEU A 310 -11.09 3.90 -13.66
CA LEU A 310 -11.45 3.64 -12.25
C LEU A 310 -12.62 2.65 -12.14
N ASP A 311 -13.64 2.79 -12.99
CA ASP A 311 -14.79 1.87 -13.04
C ASP A 311 -14.33 0.44 -13.34
N ARG A 312 -13.40 0.25 -14.29
CA ARG A 312 -12.78 -1.06 -14.58
C ARG A 312 -12.05 -1.63 -13.37
N CYS A 313 -11.58 -0.80 -12.45
CA CYS A 313 -10.91 -1.22 -11.22
C CYS A 313 -11.88 -1.39 -10.04
N ASN A 314 -13.17 -1.14 -10.22
CA ASN A 314 -14.17 -1.03 -9.15
C ASN A 314 -13.78 -0.01 -8.06
N PHE A 315 -13.03 1.03 -8.42
CA PHE A 315 -12.64 2.09 -7.49
C PHE A 315 -13.76 3.13 -7.40
N THR A 316 -14.60 3.05 -6.37
CA THR A 316 -15.80 3.91 -6.24
C THR A 316 -15.54 5.20 -5.46
N ASN A 317 -14.72 5.12 -4.43
CA ASN A 317 -14.34 6.21 -3.54
C ASN A 317 -13.07 5.80 -2.78
N ALA A 318 -12.36 6.80 -2.25
CA ALA A 318 -11.21 6.58 -1.39
C ALA A 318 -11.60 6.63 0.09
N ASP A 319 -10.85 5.91 0.93
CA ASP A 319 -10.91 5.98 2.39
C ASP A 319 -9.56 6.42 3.02
N GLU A 320 -9.47 6.40 4.35
CA GLU A 320 -8.27 6.79 5.09
C GLU A 320 -7.07 5.86 4.82
N PHE A 321 -7.31 4.59 4.46
CA PHE A 321 -6.23 3.67 4.10
C PHE A 321 -5.68 3.99 2.71
N ASP A 322 -6.54 4.37 1.77
CA ASP A 322 -6.12 4.85 0.45
C ASP A 322 -5.28 6.13 0.55
N GLU A 323 -5.66 7.07 1.42
CA GLU A 323 -4.87 8.28 1.71
C GLU A 323 -3.49 7.93 2.30
N ALA A 324 -3.45 6.97 3.23
CA ALA A 324 -2.19 6.49 3.80
C ALA A 324 -1.29 5.81 2.75
N ILE A 325 -1.86 5.02 1.84
CA ILE A 325 -1.15 4.41 0.70
C ILE A 325 -0.54 5.49 -0.19
N LEU A 326 -1.34 6.49 -0.59
CA LEU A 326 -0.85 7.59 -1.43
C LEU A 326 0.31 8.33 -0.73
N THR A 327 0.18 8.61 0.56
CA THR A 327 1.21 9.26 1.37
C THR A 327 2.51 8.46 1.39
N ALA A 328 2.43 7.14 1.59
CA ALA A 328 3.60 6.25 1.55
C ALA A 328 4.26 6.19 0.16
N MET A 329 3.46 6.24 -0.91
CA MET A 329 3.97 6.27 -2.29
C MET A 329 4.66 7.59 -2.65
N GLU A 330 4.15 8.72 -2.16
CA GLU A 330 4.76 10.04 -2.37
C GLU A 330 6.05 10.21 -1.55
N SER A 331 6.08 9.73 -0.30
CA SER A 331 7.25 9.81 0.59
C SER A 331 8.33 8.78 0.23
N GLY A 332 7.93 7.63 -0.30
CA GLY A 332 8.81 6.49 -0.59
C GLY A 332 9.16 5.63 0.63
N TYR A 333 8.51 5.83 1.78
CA TYR A 333 8.71 5.04 3.01
C TYR A 333 7.42 4.94 3.84
N LEU A 334 7.30 3.88 4.65
CA LEU A 334 6.09 3.62 5.47
C LEU A 334 5.94 4.54 6.68
N SER A 335 7.04 4.86 7.35
CA SER A 335 6.99 5.58 8.64
C SER A 335 6.30 6.93 8.50
N GLY A 336 5.29 7.18 9.34
CA GLY A 336 4.52 8.44 9.32
C GLY A 336 3.41 8.50 8.26
N SER A 337 3.18 7.44 7.48
CA SER A 337 2.03 7.37 6.56
C SER A 337 0.69 7.05 7.25
N GLY A 338 0.72 6.43 8.43
CA GLY A 338 -0.48 5.93 9.11
C GLY A 338 -1.05 4.62 8.55
N ALA A 339 -0.41 4.02 7.52
CA ALA A 339 -0.95 2.86 6.81
C ALA A 339 -1.17 1.64 7.73
N GLU A 340 -0.30 1.41 8.70
CA GLU A 340 -0.41 0.28 9.65
C GLU A 340 -1.66 0.38 10.53
N ASP A 341 -1.90 1.58 11.08
CA ASP A 341 -3.04 1.87 11.95
C ASP A 341 -4.36 1.79 11.16
N GLN A 342 -4.42 2.40 9.98
CA GLN A 342 -5.62 2.39 9.13
C GLN A 342 -5.95 0.99 8.64
N ALA A 343 -4.94 0.22 8.20
CA ALA A 343 -5.14 -1.16 7.83
C ALA A 343 -5.66 -2.00 9.01
N ALA A 344 -5.26 -1.68 10.26
CA ALA A 344 -5.66 -2.46 11.43
C ALA A 344 -7.12 -2.18 11.80
N ALA A 345 -7.52 -0.91 11.71
CA ALA A 345 -8.90 -0.51 11.87
C ALA A 345 -9.82 -1.14 10.82
N LEU A 346 -9.45 -1.08 9.54
CA LEU A 346 -10.24 -1.68 8.44
C LEU A 346 -10.33 -3.20 8.55
N ASP A 347 -9.24 -3.90 8.84
CA ASP A 347 -9.27 -5.35 8.98
C ASP A 347 -10.15 -5.80 10.16
N ALA A 348 -10.16 -5.03 11.26
CA ALA A 348 -11.05 -5.29 12.38
C ALA A 348 -12.52 -5.12 12.01
N ILE A 349 -12.86 -4.12 11.20
CA ILE A 349 -14.21 -3.90 10.67
C ILE A 349 -14.59 -5.05 9.72
N ALA A 350 -13.73 -5.39 8.76
CA ALA A 350 -13.98 -6.46 7.79
C ALA A 350 -14.21 -7.82 8.46
N ARG A 351 -13.39 -8.18 9.45
CA ARG A 351 -13.59 -9.41 10.24
C ARG A 351 -14.91 -9.39 11.00
N ARG A 352 -15.29 -8.24 11.55
CA ARG A 352 -16.58 -8.08 12.24
C ARG A 352 -17.75 -8.28 11.28
N ASP A 353 -17.66 -7.73 10.07
CA ASP A 353 -18.70 -7.87 9.05
C ASP A 353 -18.79 -9.30 8.53
N GLU A 354 -17.66 -9.99 8.33
CA GLU A 354 -17.64 -11.41 7.96
C GLU A 354 -18.33 -12.28 9.03
N MET A 355 -18.01 -12.08 10.30
CA MET A 355 -18.65 -12.80 11.40
C MET A 355 -20.17 -12.51 11.45
N ASN A 356 -20.58 -11.24 11.29
CA ASN A 356 -22.00 -10.89 11.20
C ASN A 356 -22.70 -11.52 9.98
N ALA A 357 -22.02 -11.61 8.84
CA ALA A 357 -22.56 -12.20 7.63
C ALA A 357 -22.83 -13.71 7.80
N LYS A 358 -21.96 -14.44 8.51
CA LYS A 358 -22.18 -15.85 8.86
C LYS A 358 -23.44 -16.04 9.70
N PHE A 359 -23.62 -15.21 10.73
CA PHE A 359 -24.83 -15.23 11.55
C PHE A 359 -26.09 -14.89 10.74
N THR A 360 -25.99 -13.91 9.85
CA THR A 360 -27.09 -13.55 8.94
C THR A 360 -27.42 -14.71 7.98
N ALA A 361 -26.41 -15.40 7.44
CA ALA A 361 -26.61 -16.54 6.56
C ALA A 361 -27.34 -17.70 7.26
N ALA A 362 -27.07 -17.95 8.54
CA ALA A 362 -27.81 -18.93 9.33
C ALA A 362 -29.29 -18.53 9.48
N TRP A 363 -29.59 -17.24 9.71
CA TRP A 363 -30.97 -16.73 9.73
C TRP A 363 -31.67 -16.78 8.37
N ASN A 364 -30.94 -16.65 7.26
CA ASN A 364 -31.51 -16.81 5.93
C ASN A 364 -32.00 -18.24 5.67
N LEU A 365 -31.47 -19.26 6.36
CA LEU A 365 -32.04 -20.62 6.31
C LEU A 365 -33.47 -20.67 6.88
N PHE A 366 -33.81 -19.80 7.81
CA PHE A 366 -35.17 -19.68 8.33
C PHE A 366 -36.05 -18.78 7.46
N HIS A 367 -35.51 -17.66 6.97
CA HIS A 367 -36.29 -16.67 6.21
C HIS A 367 -36.52 -17.05 4.74
N ASP A 368 -35.52 -17.66 4.09
CA ASP A 368 -35.49 -17.84 2.63
C ASP A 368 -35.70 -19.29 2.18
N ARG A 369 -35.87 -20.23 3.11
CA ARG A 369 -35.98 -21.67 2.82
C ARG A 369 -37.15 -22.31 3.56
N LEU A 370 -37.82 -23.24 2.89
CA LEU A 370 -38.92 -24.04 3.45
C LEU A 370 -38.58 -25.55 3.53
N ASP A 371 -37.39 -25.93 3.07
CA ASP A 371 -36.92 -27.32 2.96
C ASP A 371 -35.84 -27.69 3.99
N VAL A 372 -35.61 -26.83 4.99
CA VAL A 372 -34.63 -27.04 6.06
C VAL A 372 -35.31 -27.66 7.28
N SER A 373 -34.72 -28.70 7.86
CA SER A 373 -35.24 -29.32 9.08
C SER A 373 -34.94 -28.47 10.32
N ALA A 374 -35.76 -28.58 11.37
CA ALA A 374 -35.52 -27.86 12.62
C ALA A 374 -34.15 -28.21 13.24
N ALA A 375 -33.71 -29.47 13.14
CA ALA A 375 -32.41 -29.91 13.65
C ALA A 375 -31.24 -29.28 12.89
N ASP A 376 -31.34 -29.19 11.56
CA ASP A 376 -30.29 -28.58 10.74
C ASP A 376 -30.23 -27.06 10.94
N LEU A 377 -31.39 -26.41 11.12
CA LEU A 377 -31.47 -24.98 11.42
C LEU A 377 -30.85 -24.64 12.78
N VAL A 378 -31.19 -25.41 13.81
CA VAL A 378 -30.63 -25.26 15.18
C VAL A 378 -29.12 -25.48 15.17
N ARG A 379 -28.63 -26.49 14.44
CA ARG A 379 -27.18 -26.71 14.28
C ARG A 379 -26.51 -25.50 13.61
N ALA A 380 -27.07 -25.00 12.52
CA ALA A 380 -26.54 -23.84 11.82
C ALA A 380 -26.48 -22.58 12.70
N TRP A 381 -27.48 -22.37 13.57
CA TRP A 381 -27.45 -21.28 14.55
C TRP A 381 -26.40 -21.47 15.63
N CYS A 382 -26.25 -22.68 16.20
CA CYS A 382 -25.19 -22.96 17.17
C CYS A 382 -23.81 -22.68 16.57
N ASP A 383 -23.53 -23.23 15.38
CA ASP A 383 -22.26 -23.02 14.68
C ASP A 383 -22.01 -21.52 14.43
N ALA A 384 -23.03 -20.78 13.99
CA ALA A 384 -22.92 -19.35 13.74
C ALA A 384 -22.73 -18.52 15.02
N ILE A 385 -23.35 -18.90 16.14
CA ILE A 385 -23.14 -18.24 17.44
C ILE A 385 -21.72 -18.50 17.92
N ASP A 386 -21.22 -19.73 17.79
CA ASP A 386 -19.86 -20.09 18.19
C ASP A 386 -18.81 -19.28 17.44
N GLU A 387 -19.04 -18.97 16.16
CA GLU A 387 -18.13 -18.16 15.34
C GLU A 387 -18.31 -16.65 15.49
N ALA A 388 -19.54 -16.17 15.70
CA ALA A 388 -19.90 -14.75 15.64
C ALA A 388 -20.27 -14.13 17.00
N ALA A 389 -20.12 -14.87 18.11
CA ALA A 389 -20.52 -14.41 19.43
C ALA A 389 -20.01 -13.01 19.74
N THR A 390 -18.74 -12.70 19.45
CA THR A 390 -18.10 -11.41 19.75
C THR A 390 -18.67 -10.20 18.98
N VAL A 391 -19.52 -10.41 17.96
CA VAL A 391 -20.08 -9.32 17.14
C VAL A 391 -21.61 -9.21 17.18
N ILE A 392 -22.34 -10.29 17.49
CA ILE A 392 -23.82 -10.29 17.56
C ILE A 392 -24.37 -9.62 18.83
N SER A 393 -25.47 -8.88 18.78
CA SER A 393 -26.02 -8.23 19.98
C SER A 393 -26.71 -9.23 20.93
N PRO A 394 -26.88 -8.89 22.22
CA PRO A 394 -27.72 -9.67 23.14
C PRO A 394 -29.13 -9.88 22.59
N VAL A 395 -29.70 -8.88 21.89
CA VAL A 395 -31.03 -8.98 21.29
C VAL A 395 -31.05 -10.02 20.17
N ASN A 396 -30.03 -10.07 19.30
CA ASN A 396 -29.94 -11.07 18.24
C ASN A 396 -29.82 -12.49 18.80
N LEU A 397 -29.05 -12.66 19.89
CA LEU A 397 -29.00 -13.94 20.58
C LEU A 397 -30.36 -14.31 21.18
N ASN A 398 -31.04 -13.38 21.86
CA ASN A 398 -32.35 -13.61 22.47
C ASN A 398 -33.37 -14.11 21.44
N SER A 399 -33.45 -13.46 20.26
CA SER A 399 -34.34 -13.90 19.18
C SER A 399 -34.03 -15.32 18.71
N THR A 400 -32.75 -15.69 18.64
CA THR A 400 -32.31 -17.02 18.19
C THR A 400 -32.66 -18.09 19.23
N VAL A 401 -32.30 -17.86 20.49
CA VAL A 401 -32.59 -18.75 21.63
C VAL A 401 -34.09 -18.99 21.76
N ARG A 402 -34.91 -17.94 21.67
CA ARG A 402 -36.38 -18.07 21.72
C ARG A 402 -36.91 -19.00 20.65
N LEU A 403 -36.46 -18.83 19.41
CA LEU A 403 -36.90 -19.67 18.32
C LEU A 403 -36.41 -21.12 18.47
N MET A 404 -35.20 -21.34 18.98
CA MET A 404 -34.71 -22.68 19.34
C MET A 404 -35.62 -23.35 20.39
N ARG A 405 -36.07 -22.60 21.41
CA ARG A 405 -37.03 -23.10 22.40
C ARG A 405 -38.41 -23.38 21.82
N GLU A 406 -38.92 -22.51 20.94
CA GLU A 406 -40.19 -22.73 20.24
C GLU A 406 -40.16 -24.00 19.37
N LEU A 407 -38.98 -24.36 18.85
CA LEU A 407 -38.74 -25.61 18.11
C LEU A 407 -38.50 -26.84 19.00
N GLY A 408 -38.43 -26.66 20.33
CA GLY A 408 -38.23 -27.73 21.31
C GLY A 408 -36.77 -28.12 21.61
N TYR A 409 -35.81 -27.25 21.28
CA TYR A 409 -34.36 -27.48 21.46
C TYR A 409 -33.82 -26.66 22.65
N ASP A 410 -34.39 -26.88 23.84
CA ASP A 410 -34.03 -26.12 25.05
C ASP A 410 -32.57 -26.30 25.49
N ASN A 411 -32.02 -27.51 25.34
CA ASN A 411 -30.65 -27.80 25.77
C ASN A 411 -29.62 -27.10 24.87
N GLU A 412 -29.87 -27.08 23.58
CA GLU A 412 -29.05 -26.40 22.58
C GLU A 412 -29.13 -24.89 22.75
N ALA A 413 -30.33 -24.37 23.08
CA ALA A 413 -30.53 -22.96 23.40
C ALA A 413 -29.72 -22.54 24.64
N ASP A 414 -29.74 -23.35 25.70
CA ASP A 414 -28.92 -23.14 26.90
C ASP A 414 -27.42 -23.19 26.58
N ALA A 415 -26.97 -24.18 25.79
CA ALA A 415 -25.57 -24.29 25.39
C ALA A 415 -25.10 -23.08 24.57
N ALA A 416 -25.95 -22.55 23.69
CA ALA A 416 -25.66 -21.36 22.89
C ALA A 416 -25.51 -20.11 23.78
N ILE A 417 -26.33 -19.96 24.82
CA ILE A 417 -26.18 -18.89 25.83
C ILE A 417 -24.82 -18.98 26.52
N GLU A 418 -24.43 -20.18 26.96
CA GLU A 418 -23.13 -20.39 27.63
C GLU A 418 -21.96 -20.01 26.74
N SER A 419 -21.98 -20.47 25.49
CA SER A 419 -20.94 -20.16 24.51
C SER A 419 -20.82 -18.66 24.29
N TYR A 420 -21.95 -17.98 24.04
CA TYR A 420 -21.97 -16.53 23.84
C TYR A 420 -21.40 -15.77 25.04
N ILE A 421 -21.81 -16.14 26.25
CA ILE A 421 -21.33 -15.51 27.48
C ILE A 421 -19.84 -15.72 27.66
N GLN A 422 -19.36 -16.95 27.50
CA GLN A 422 -17.95 -17.30 27.67
C GLN A 422 -17.05 -16.48 26.73
N GLN A 423 -17.45 -16.32 25.48
CA GLN A 423 -16.70 -15.57 24.47
C GLN A 423 -16.73 -14.06 24.71
N ARG A 424 -17.69 -13.54 25.47
CA ARG A 424 -17.86 -12.10 25.75
C ARG A 424 -17.49 -11.65 27.15
N ARG A 425 -16.95 -12.53 28.00
CA ARG A 425 -16.58 -12.21 29.40
C ARG A 425 -15.72 -10.96 29.57
N THR A 426 -14.86 -10.66 28.60
CA THR A 426 -13.96 -9.48 28.62
C THR A 426 -14.66 -8.16 28.25
N THR A 427 -15.95 -8.20 27.89
CA THR A 427 -16.77 -7.03 27.51
C THR A 427 -18.04 -6.93 28.36
N PRO A 428 -17.93 -6.82 29.70
CA PRO A 428 -19.05 -7.00 30.62
C PRO A 428 -20.20 -6.01 30.43
N LYS A 429 -19.94 -4.82 29.87
CA LYS A 429 -20.97 -3.83 29.54
C LYS A 429 -22.05 -4.38 28.59
N VAL A 430 -21.72 -5.36 27.74
CA VAL A 430 -22.68 -5.99 26.82
C VAL A 430 -23.79 -6.76 27.55
N PHE A 431 -23.55 -7.16 28.81
CA PHE A 431 -24.52 -7.87 29.65
C PHE A 431 -25.44 -6.95 30.46
N ASP A 432 -25.26 -5.63 30.38
CA ASP A 432 -26.20 -4.65 30.93
C ASP A 432 -27.42 -4.48 30.01
N ILE A 433 -28.20 -5.55 29.91
CA ILE A 433 -29.31 -5.69 28.97
C ILE A 433 -30.47 -4.73 29.24
N ASP A 434 -30.64 -4.26 30.48
CA ASP A 434 -31.75 -3.37 30.87
C ASP A 434 -31.43 -1.88 30.61
N HIS A 435 -30.15 -1.49 30.59
CA HIS A 435 -29.73 -0.09 30.33
C HIS A 435 -29.32 0.17 28.88
N GLN A 436 -29.30 -0.85 28.01
CA GLN A 436 -29.00 -0.74 26.57
C GLN A 436 -30.20 -0.31 25.70
N GLY A 437 -31.16 0.45 26.28
CA GLY A 437 -32.55 0.70 25.86
C GLY A 437 -32.86 1.28 24.45
N ARG A 438 -32.14 0.89 23.40
CA ARG A 438 -32.42 1.23 22.00
C ARG A 438 -32.55 0.05 21.05
N LEU A 439 -32.26 -1.19 21.49
CA LEU A 439 -32.07 -2.33 20.58
C LEU A 439 -33.13 -3.45 20.68
N GLY A 440 -34.04 -3.41 21.66
CA GLY A 440 -35.07 -4.44 21.88
C GLY A 440 -34.94 -5.14 23.22
N ASP A 441 -35.99 -5.84 23.67
CA ASP A 441 -36.04 -6.48 24.98
C ASP A 441 -35.44 -7.90 24.94
N VAL A 442 -34.61 -8.20 25.94
CA VAL A 442 -34.12 -9.56 26.22
C VAL A 442 -35.01 -10.18 27.28
N ASP A 443 -35.85 -11.14 26.89
CA ASP A 443 -36.91 -11.73 27.72
C ASP A 443 -36.77 -13.23 27.98
N ASP A 444 -35.79 -13.91 27.37
CA ASP A 444 -35.46 -15.30 27.75
C ASP A 444 -34.96 -15.37 29.20
N ALA A 445 -35.66 -16.13 30.04
CA ALA A 445 -35.41 -16.16 31.48
C ALA A 445 -34.01 -16.64 31.84
N ARG A 446 -33.51 -17.67 31.15
CA ARG A 446 -32.18 -18.24 31.38
C ARG A 446 -31.08 -17.29 30.92
N PHE A 447 -31.26 -16.67 29.76
CA PHE A 447 -30.29 -15.71 29.24
C PHE A 447 -30.21 -14.45 30.11
N ARG A 448 -31.35 -13.93 30.59
CA ARG A 448 -31.39 -12.83 31.56
C ARG A 448 -30.63 -13.16 32.83
N GLU A 449 -30.94 -14.31 33.46
CA GLU A 449 -30.26 -14.79 34.66
C GLU A 449 -28.74 -14.78 34.48
N ARG A 450 -28.27 -15.38 33.38
CA ARG A 450 -26.83 -15.49 33.11
C ARG A 450 -26.15 -14.15 32.79
N CYS A 451 -26.81 -13.24 32.08
CA CYS A 451 -26.31 -11.87 31.90
C CYS A 451 -26.13 -11.14 33.24
N PHE A 452 -27.12 -11.23 34.14
CA PHE A 452 -27.02 -10.59 35.46
C PHE A 452 -25.94 -11.21 36.33
N GLU A 453 -25.76 -12.53 36.29
CA GLU A 453 -24.69 -13.21 37.01
C GLU A 453 -23.31 -12.72 36.57
N GLU A 454 -23.05 -12.65 35.26
CA GLU A 454 -21.76 -12.21 34.74
C GLU A 454 -21.52 -10.72 34.96
N LEU A 455 -22.54 -9.87 34.79
CA LEU A 455 -22.46 -8.45 35.13
C LEU A 455 -22.19 -8.23 36.63
N ARG A 456 -22.81 -9.04 37.49
CA ARG A 456 -22.55 -9.01 38.94
C ARG A 456 -21.15 -9.49 39.27
N ASN A 457 -20.66 -10.54 38.60
CA ASN A 457 -19.31 -11.05 38.81
C ASN A 457 -18.26 -10.04 38.36
N SER A 458 -18.44 -9.37 37.21
CA SER A 458 -17.54 -8.30 36.77
C SER A 458 -17.56 -7.10 37.72
N ARG A 459 -18.73 -6.77 38.30
CA ARG A 459 -18.85 -5.72 39.32
C ARG A 459 -18.20 -6.12 40.66
N ARG A 460 -18.18 -7.42 41.02
CA ARG A 460 -17.51 -7.92 42.23
C ARG A 460 -15.97 -7.81 42.16
N GLU A 461 -15.39 -7.79 40.97
CA GLU A 461 -13.95 -7.52 40.79
C GLU A 461 -13.60 -6.03 40.95
N PHE A 462 -14.58 -5.12 40.89
CA PHE A 462 -14.37 -3.69 41.13
C PHE A 462 -14.37 -3.39 42.64
N THR A 463 -13.18 -3.31 43.23
CA THR A 463 -13.03 -3.15 44.69
C THR A 463 -13.15 -1.69 45.15
N LEU A 464 -13.38 -1.51 46.46
CA LEU A 464 -13.32 -0.18 47.10
C LEU A 464 -11.96 0.52 46.88
N GLN A 465 -10.87 -0.24 46.73
CA GLN A 465 -9.54 0.30 46.42
C GLN A 465 -9.47 0.80 44.97
N ASN A 466 -10.02 0.06 44.00
CA ASN A 466 -10.10 0.51 42.60
C ASN A 466 -10.89 1.81 42.47
N ALA A 467 -12.01 1.92 43.19
CA ALA A 467 -12.80 3.15 43.26
C ALA A 467 -11.98 4.32 43.83
N ALA A 468 -11.21 4.08 44.89
CA ALA A 468 -10.36 5.09 45.51
C ALA A 468 -9.23 5.58 44.59
N ASP A 469 -8.53 4.65 43.92
CA ASP A 469 -7.44 4.98 43.00
C ASP A 469 -7.94 5.86 41.84
N MET A 470 -9.08 5.50 41.25
CA MET A 470 -9.72 6.29 40.17
C MET A 470 -10.14 7.69 40.63
N ILE A 471 -10.71 7.80 41.83
CA ILE A 471 -11.08 9.10 42.43
C ILE A 471 -9.84 9.98 42.66
N ILE A 472 -8.74 9.40 43.15
CA ILE A 472 -7.50 10.12 43.44
C ILE A 472 -6.80 10.60 42.16
N GLU A 473 -6.82 9.79 41.10
CA GLU A 473 -6.24 10.14 39.80
C GLU A 473 -7.05 11.18 39.03
N ASN A 474 -8.38 11.23 39.22
CA ASN A 474 -9.32 12.20 38.64
C ASN A 474 -9.22 12.35 37.11
N LYS A 475 -9.01 11.23 36.39
CA LYS A 475 -8.91 11.19 34.92
C LYS A 475 -10.02 10.36 34.25
N HIS A 476 -10.56 9.36 34.95
CA HIS A 476 -11.60 8.48 34.43
C HIS A 476 -12.49 8.02 35.58
N TRP A 477 -13.80 8.25 35.45
CA TRP A 477 -14.80 7.88 36.46
C TRP A 477 -15.62 6.71 35.94
N ASP A 478 -15.56 5.57 36.63
CA ASP A 478 -16.38 4.40 36.31
C ASP A 478 -17.78 4.54 36.93
N GLU A 479 -18.81 4.09 36.21
CA GLU A 479 -20.21 4.13 36.66
C GLU A 479 -20.46 3.21 37.87
N ALA A 480 -19.57 2.26 38.14
CA ALA A 480 -19.60 1.41 39.33
C ALA A 480 -19.11 2.11 40.61
N ILE A 481 -18.51 3.30 40.53
CA ILE A 481 -17.97 4.01 41.71
C ILE A 481 -19.06 4.29 42.77
N PRO A 482 -20.23 4.88 42.44
CA PRO A 482 -21.25 5.21 43.44
C PRO A 482 -21.83 3.98 44.14
N SER A 483 -22.15 2.92 43.38
CA SER A 483 -22.67 1.66 43.94
C SER A 483 -21.65 0.96 44.83
N THR A 484 -20.36 1.01 44.47
CA THR A 484 -19.26 0.44 45.27
C THR A 484 -19.04 1.21 46.57
N LEU A 485 -19.11 2.54 46.53
CA LEU A 485 -19.03 3.38 47.71
C LEU A 485 -20.26 3.21 48.63
N ALA A 486 -21.45 3.03 48.05
CA ALA A 486 -22.69 2.83 48.79
C ALA A 486 -22.72 1.48 49.52
N ALA A 487 -22.08 0.45 48.95
CA ALA A 487 -21.98 -0.88 49.54
C ALA A 487 -20.93 -1.00 50.66
N ALA A 488 -20.04 0.00 50.81
CA ALA A 488 -18.97 -0.05 51.80
C ALA A 488 -19.49 0.19 53.22
N SER A 489 -18.97 -0.56 54.19
CA SER A 489 -19.23 -0.31 55.61
C SER A 489 -18.39 0.87 56.13
N PRO A 490 -18.81 1.52 57.22
CA PRO A 490 -18.00 2.57 57.86
C PRO A 490 -16.58 2.09 58.26
N ALA A 491 -16.42 0.82 58.67
CA ALA A 491 -15.13 0.27 59.05
C ALA A 491 -14.18 0.08 57.86
N GLU A 492 -14.70 -0.35 56.71
CA GLU A 492 -13.94 -0.47 55.46
C GLU A 492 -13.53 0.92 54.95
N MET A 493 -14.43 1.91 55.04
CA MET A 493 -14.14 3.29 54.67
C MET A 493 -13.09 3.93 55.60
N VAL A 494 -13.11 3.65 56.91
CA VAL A 494 -12.04 4.07 57.84
C VAL A 494 -10.70 3.48 57.41
N THR A 495 -10.68 2.19 57.07
CA THR A 495 -9.48 1.48 56.60
C THR A 495 -8.93 2.13 55.33
N LEU A 496 -9.81 2.40 54.36
CA LEU A 496 -9.47 3.04 53.09
C LEU A 496 -8.85 4.43 53.28
N LEU A 497 -9.47 5.28 54.11
CA LEU A 497 -8.95 6.62 54.41
C LEU A 497 -7.61 6.54 55.14
N LYS A 498 -7.43 5.58 56.06
CA LYS A 498 -6.16 5.39 56.78
C LYS A 498 -5.03 4.88 55.88
N GLN A 499 -5.33 4.07 54.87
CA GLN A 499 -4.36 3.58 53.89
C GLN A 499 -3.91 4.68 52.89
N ASN A 500 -4.77 5.66 52.60
CA ASN A 500 -4.49 6.72 51.64
C ASN A 500 -4.11 8.04 52.32
N GLN A 501 -2.84 8.20 52.72
CA GLN A 501 -2.34 9.37 53.46
C GLN A 501 -1.69 10.44 52.55
N GLY A 502 -1.35 11.59 53.14
CA GLY A 502 -0.68 12.69 52.43
C GLY A 502 -1.63 13.39 51.43
N PRO A 503 -1.14 13.80 50.24
CA PRO A 503 -1.97 14.46 49.24
C PRO A 503 -3.17 13.62 48.75
N MET A 504 -3.07 12.28 48.85
CA MET A 504 -4.12 11.35 48.42
C MET A 504 -5.36 11.40 49.33
N LEU A 505 -5.18 11.63 50.64
CA LEU A 505 -6.28 11.68 51.60
C LEU A 505 -7.30 12.76 51.25
N ASN A 506 -6.83 13.98 51.01
CA ASN A 506 -7.71 15.10 50.70
C ASN A 506 -8.40 14.92 49.35
N ARG A 507 -7.70 14.39 48.34
CA ARG A 507 -8.29 14.08 47.03
C ARG A 507 -9.38 13.02 47.13
N LEU A 508 -9.14 11.98 47.92
CA LEU A 508 -10.09 10.90 48.12
C LEU A 508 -11.34 11.39 48.86
N VAL A 509 -11.19 12.14 49.96
CA VAL A 509 -12.32 12.70 50.71
C VAL A 509 -13.14 13.67 49.86
N GLU A 510 -12.49 14.61 49.17
CA GLU A 510 -13.17 15.57 48.29
C GLU A 510 -13.85 14.88 47.10
N GLY A 511 -13.20 13.87 46.54
CA GLY A 511 -13.71 13.10 45.41
C GLY A 511 -14.91 12.21 45.78
N ILE A 512 -14.88 11.52 46.92
CA ILE A 512 -16.05 10.76 47.41
C ILE A 512 -17.25 11.69 47.63
N MET A 513 -17.03 12.88 48.23
CA MET A 513 -18.08 13.87 48.45
C MET A 513 -18.63 14.50 47.16
N ARG A 514 -17.87 14.42 46.06
CA ARG A 514 -18.26 14.93 44.73
C ARG A 514 -18.72 13.84 43.77
N ALA A 515 -18.75 12.58 44.20
CA ALA A 515 -19.20 11.50 43.36
C ALA A 515 -20.66 11.73 42.90
N ARG A 516 -20.98 11.24 41.69
CA ARG A 516 -22.31 11.36 41.10
C ARG A 516 -22.84 9.96 40.82
N GLY A 517 -24.00 9.65 41.36
CA GLY A 517 -24.74 8.41 41.17
C GLY A 517 -26.24 8.67 41.29
N THR A 518 -27.03 7.63 41.50
CA THR A 518 -28.46 7.80 41.80
C THR A 518 -28.66 8.48 43.16
N ASP A 519 -29.82 9.11 43.39
CA ASP A 519 -30.12 9.81 44.64
C ASP A 519 -30.05 8.87 45.86
N GLU A 520 -30.48 7.61 45.70
CA GLU A 520 -30.46 6.59 46.76
C GLU A 520 -29.04 6.12 47.10
N GLU A 521 -28.20 5.87 46.08
CA GLU A 521 -26.80 5.50 46.28
C GLU A 521 -26.03 6.63 46.97
N MET A 522 -26.20 7.87 46.50
CA MET A 522 -25.46 9.00 47.02
C MET A 522 -25.88 9.37 48.46
N GLU A 523 -27.14 9.19 48.82
CA GLU A 523 -27.59 9.34 50.21
C GLU A 523 -26.94 8.27 51.11
N THR A 524 -26.83 7.02 50.63
CA THR A 524 -26.14 5.93 51.34
C THR A 524 -24.65 6.21 51.51
N VAL A 525 -23.98 6.68 50.46
CA VAL A 525 -22.56 7.10 50.51
C VAL A 525 -22.36 8.22 51.54
N ARG A 526 -23.24 9.22 51.54
CA ARG A 526 -23.18 10.37 52.47
C ARG A 526 -23.32 9.92 53.92
N GLN A 527 -24.30 9.05 54.22
CA GLN A 527 -24.51 8.52 55.57
C GLN A 527 -23.29 7.71 56.06
N THR A 528 -22.75 6.84 55.20
CA THR A 528 -21.57 6.04 55.48
C THR A 528 -20.34 6.94 55.73
N MET A 529 -20.14 7.97 54.92
CA MET A 529 -19.05 8.93 55.11
C MET A 529 -19.18 9.74 56.39
N ILE A 530 -20.38 10.16 56.77
CA ILE A 530 -20.60 10.86 58.05
C ILE A 530 -20.27 9.93 59.23
N ALA A 531 -20.72 8.67 59.20
CA ALA A 531 -20.41 7.70 60.24
C ALA A 531 -18.89 7.42 60.33
N THR A 532 -18.23 7.27 59.18
CA THR A 532 -16.77 7.08 59.05
C THR A 532 -16.00 8.25 59.65
N LEU A 533 -16.36 9.49 59.28
CA LEU A 533 -15.67 10.68 59.73
C LEU A 533 -15.92 10.97 61.21
N LYS A 534 -17.11 10.65 61.74
CA LYS A 534 -17.39 10.66 63.19
C LYS A 534 -16.52 9.67 63.96
N ALA A 535 -16.36 8.45 63.43
CA ALA A 535 -15.48 7.46 64.04
C ALA A 535 -14.03 7.95 64.11
N ILE A 536 -13.50 8.53 63.02
CA ILE A 536 -12.14 9.09 62.95
C ILE A 536 -11.98 10.30 63.88
N ALA A 537 -12.99 11.16 63.98
CA ALA A 537 -12.97 12.34 64.86
C ALA A 537 -12.79 11.96 66.34
N ASN A 538 -13.43 10.86 66.78
CA ASN A 538 -13.34 10.38 68.16
C ASN A 538 -11.97 9.78 68.54
N GLU A 539 -11.07 9.57 67.57
CA GLU A 539 -9.74 9.00 67.83
C GLU A 539 -8.73 10.02 68.40
N SER A 540 -8.89 11.32 68.08
CA SER A 540 -8.03 12.38 68.64
C SER A 540 -8.61 13.78 68.41
N ALA A 541 -8.27 14.73 69.29
CA ALA A 541 -8.64 16.14 69.13
C ALA A 541 -8.15 16.76 67.79
N VAL A 542 -7.03 16.26 67.25
CA VAL A 542 -6.51 16.69 65.94
C VAL A 542 -7.42 16.21 64.81
N ASN A 543 -7.92 14.97 64.87
CA ASN A 543 -8.86 14.44 63.88
C ASN A 543 -10.22 15.13 63.96
N GLU A 544 -10.70 15.45 65.16
CA GLU A 544 -11.93 16.22 65.34
C GLU A 544 -11.89 17.57 64.61
N ILE A 545 -10.77 18.31 64.75
CA ILE A 545 -10.56 19.58 64.03
C ILE A 545 -10.51 19.37 62.51
N ARG A 546 -9.86 18.30 62.03
CA ARG A 546 -9.77 17.98 60.59
C ARG A 546 -11.14 17.68 59.99
N VAL A 547 -11.95 16.87 60.67
CA VAL A 547 -13.29 16.48 60.21
C VAL A 547 -14.23 17.69 60.16
N LYS A 548 -14.17 18.59 61.16
CA LYS A 548 -14.93 19.86 61.13
C LYS A 548 -14.55 20.73 59.92
N ARG A 549 -13.26 20.74 59.53
CA ARG A 549 -12.79 21.50 58.34
C ARG A 549 -13.21 20.89 57.01
N TRP A 550 -13.54 19.60 56.97
CA TRP A 550 -14.18 18.96 55.81
C TRP A 550 -15.70 19.19 55.74
N GLY A 551 -16.28 19.98 56.66
CA GLY A 551 -17.67 20.41 56.60
C GLY A 551 -18.68 19.45 57.21
N VAL A 552 -18.24 18.47 58.02
CA VAL A 552 -19.14 17.54 58.73
C VAL A 552 -19.45 18.08 60.13
N GLU A 553 -20.73 18.28 60.43
CA GLU A 553 -21.19 18.68 61.77
C GLU A 553 -21.16 17.49 62.74
N LEU A 554 -20.39 17.62 63.83
CA LEU A 554 -20.19 16.57 64.83
C LEU A 554 -21.19 16.64 66.03
N ASN A 555 -22.34 17.30 65.84
CA ASN A 555 -23.48 17.57 66.74
C ASN A 555 -23.37 18.78 67.73
N PRO A 556 -24.54 19.38 68.12
CA PRO A 556 -24.64 20.70 68.76
C PRO A 556 -24.93 20.70 70.28
N ASP A 557 -24.69 19.61 71.01
CA ASP A 557 -24.95 19.55 72.46
C ASP A 557 -23.72 19.13 73.27
N ALA A 558 -22.97 20.12 73.76
CA ALA A 558 -22.12 20.00 74.93
C ALA A 558 -21.97 21.39 75.58
N ASP A 559 -22.81 21.64 76.57
CA ASP A 559 -22.78 22.78 77.49
C ASP A 559 -21.44 22.84 78.26
N PRO A 560 -20.63 23.90 78.16
CA PRO A 560 -19.44 24.05 78.96
C PRO A 560 -19.79 24.78 80.27
N LYS A 561 -20.16 24.03 81.30
CA LYS A 561 -19.86 24.45 82.68
C LYS A 561 -18.45 24.02 83.03
N ASN A 562 -17.51 24.92 82.77
CA ASN A 562 -16.64 25.51 83.80
C ASN A 562 -16.11 26.86 83.33
#